data_AF-A0A257V5I5-F1
#
_entry.id   AF-A0A257V5I5-F1
#
_cell.length_a   1.000
_cell.length_b   1.000
_cell.length_c   1.000
_cell.angle_alpha   90.00
_cell.angle_beta   90.00
_cell.angle_gamma   90.00
#
_symmetry.space_group_name_H-M   'P 1'
#
loop_
_entity.id
_entity.type
_entity.pdbx_description
1 polymer ?
#
loop_
_entity_poly.entity_id
_entity_poly.type
_entity_poly.pdbx_seq_one_letter_code
_entity_poly.pdbx_strand_id
1 'polypeptide(L)'
;MGDQANRCAVVGAGLTGLVAAYRLARAGWKVTVFERYPEAGGLVASFAVGGERLECFYHHLFTTDTDILALAGELGLGSEIEWLPSRMGIYSSGRLWDFGTPVSLLKFGPLPLLDKLRFGASTLLLNRTADFHRFEGITAREWILAHAGRRAFDAVWGPLLHQKFAEKADEVAMVWLWGKVYLRGRSRSTSGMGERLGYMRGSFARLVDALVARLRESGARLELGNPVRRIWRSEDGLEVQARTGVERFDTVLFTAAPGELVKVAGGQVPDAYRARLDGLASTAALCVVLELSRSLSPYYWLNIADPEFPFGGLIEHTNYIPRERYGGRHVLYISKYLFADNPLWSARDDDVWAAYRPFLQRVNPAFDDSWVLARHHFKAAYAQPVIPCNYPSVIPQFETPVAGLFHACMAQIYPEDRGQNYAVRSGNRAAEAPINIGARRRRCQLLRPALRCPGEVNHARFRGRPHPLDRTHHRCPGGAAAAGHAAFVERGARRDGDSVLGRRARAEGCRGVCLEPRTDGEGVGAFGGAARPREAGRSAAGGGRGRDLRPRRLHLRRARVPPGAAARHRQDRDPGRGLPQVPRLRRPRRPRLRLLPRVAHPGRRRPRVGPPG
;
A
#
# COMPACT_ATOMS: atom_id res chain seq x y z
N MET A 1 14.03 40.79 4.65
CA MET A 1 13.24 39.83 3.85
C MET A 1 13.01 38.59 4.71
N GLY A 2 11.79 38.07 4.80
CA GLY A 2 11.51 36.87 5.59
C GLY A 2 11.97 35.58 4.90
N ASP A 3 12.29 34.53 5.68
CA ASP A 3 12.59 33.20 5.16
C ASP A 3 11.34 32.65 4.46
N GLN A 4 11.38 32.56 3.12
CA GLN A 4 10.32 31.97 2.30
C GLN A 4 10.36 30.45 2.47
N ALA A 5 9.75 29.97 3.56
CA ALA A 5 9.66 28.57 3.90
C ALA A 5 9.14 27.73 2.70
N ASN A 6 10.03 26.88 2.18
CA ASN A 6 9.80 26.10 0.95
C ASN A 6 8.47 25.34 0.99
N ARG A 7 7.78 25.29 -0.15
CA ARG A 7 6.43 24.72 -0.30
C ARG A 7 6.47 23.35 -0.96
N CYS A 8 5.82 22.36 -0.34
CA CYS A 8 5.71 21.01 -0.91
C CYS A 8 4.23 20.60 -1.05
N ALA A 9 3.84 20.14 -2.23
CA ALA A 9 2.60 19.40 -2.42
C ALA A 9 2.86 17.90 -2.23
N VAL A 10 2.12 17.27 -1.33
CA VAL A 10 2.10 15.80 -1.20
C VAL A 10 0.81 15.28 -1.80
N VAL A 11 0.90 14.38 -2.79
CA VAL A 11 -0.26 13.88 -3.53
C VAL A 11 -0.54 12.42 -3.14
N GLY A 12 -1.63 12.23 -2.40
CA GLY A 12 -2.02 11.00 -1.71
C GLY A 12 -1.87 11.13 -0.20
N ALA A 13 -2.97 11.01 0.53
CA ALA A 13 -3.02 10.95 2.00
C ALA A 13 -3.02 9.50 2.52
N GLY A 14 -2.40 8.57 1.78
CA GLY A 14 -2.03 7.26 2.30
C GLY A 14 -0.85 7.36 3.27
N LEU A 15 -0.55 6.27 4.01
CA LEU A 15 0.46 6.27 5.08
C LEU A 15 1.83 6.82 4.64
N THR A 16 2.31 6.48 3.44
CA THR A 16 3.55 7.04 2.85
C THR A 16 3.52 8.57 2.77
N GLY A 17 2.42 9.14 2.25
CA GLY A 17 2.26 10.58 2.06
C GLY A 17 2.06 11.32 3.37
N LEU A 18 1.26 10.78 4.30
CA LEU A 18 1.07 11.36 5.63
C LEU A 18 2.37 11.40 6.44
N VAL A 19 3.16 10.33 6.40
CA VAL A 19 4.47 10.29 7.07
C VAL A 19 5.44 11.28 6.42
N ALA A 20 5.54 11.31 5.08
CA ALA A 20 6.40 12.25 4.40
C ALA A 20 6.01 13.71 4.68
N ALA A 21 4.71 14.03 4.63
CA ALA A 21 4.17 15.33 5.01
C ALA A 21 4.54 15.70 6.46
N TYR A 22 4.42 14.76 7.41
CA TYR A 22 4.79 14.98 8.81
C TYR A 22 6.29 15.25 8.99
N ARG A 23 7.16 14.55 8.25
CA ARG A 23 8.61 14.84 8.24
C ARG A 23 8.93 16.21 7.62
N LEU A 24 8.28 16.56 6.51
CA LEU A 24 8.44 17.85 5.83
C LEU A 24 8.01 19.02 6.72
N ALA A 25 6.82 18.93 7.35
CA ALA A 25 6.33 19.94 8.28
C ALA A 25 7.28 20.12 9.47
N ARG A 26 7.79 19.04 10.07
CA ARG A 26 8.84 19.09 11.12
C ARG A 26 10.18 19.67 10.66
N ALA A 27 10.46 19.70 9.36
CA ALA A 27 11.62 20.37 8.77
C ALA A 27 11.35 21.84 8.36
N GLY A 28 10.21 22.40 8.77
CA GLY A 28 9.82 23.79 8.50
C GLY A 28 9.38 24.05 7.05
N TRP A 29 8.79 23.06 6.38
CA TRP A 29 8.17 23.22 5.07
C TRP A 29 6.69 23.60 5.19
N LYS A 30 6.21 24.44 4.27
CA LYS A 30 4.78 24.69 4.07
C LYS A 30 4.20 23.54 3.24
N VAL A 31 3.56 22.59 3.90
CA VAL A 31 3.02 21.38 3.26
C VAL A 31 1.54 21.54 2.92
N THR A 32 1.13 21.06 1.74
CA THR A 32 -0.27 20.84 1.36
C THR A 32 -0.44 19.40 0.90
N VAL A 33 -1.33 18.65 1.55
CA VAL A 33 -1.63 17.25 1.21
C VAL A 33 -2.91 17.21 0.38
N PHE A 34 -2.85 16.73 -0.86
CA PHE A 34 -4.01 16.53 -1.74
C PHE A 34 -4.43 15.06 -1.75
N GLU A 35 -5.71 14.78 -1.55
CA GLU A 35 -6.29 13.43 -1.61
C GLU A 35 -7.60 13.44 -2.39
N ARG A 36 -7.85 12.42 -3.22
CA ARG A 36 -9.08 12.29 -4.02
C ARG A 36 -10.27 11.80 -3.20
N TYR A 37 -10.02 11.02 -2.15
CA TYR A 37 -11.04 10.52 -1.22
C TYR A 37 -11.37 11.56 -0.13
N PRO A 38 -12.59 11.58 0.43
CA PRO A 38 -12.96 12.53 1.49
C PRO A 38 -12.22 12.29 2.82
N GLU A 39 -11.62 11.10 2.99
CA GLU A 39 -10.87 10.69 4.18
C GLU A 39 -9.43 10.30 3.83
N ALA A 40 -8.54 10.42 4.81
CA ALA A 40 -7.14 10.00 4.72
C ALA A 40 -6.97 8.50 5.08
N GLY A 41 -5.79 7.94 4.79
CA GLY A 41 -5.40 6.56 5.13
C GLY A 41 -5.12 5.67 3.91
N GLY A 42 -5.78 5.94 2.77
CA GLY A 42 -5.56 5.22 1.52
C GLY A 42 -5.92 3.73 1.63
N LEU A 43 -4.91 2.84 1.63
CA LEU A 43 -5.13 1.40 1.86
C LEU A 43 -5.36 1.04 3.34
N VAL A 44 -5.10 1.96 4.26
CA VAL A 44 -5.48 1.88 5.69
C VAL A 44 -6.80 2.65 5.94
N ALA A 45 -7.62 2.84 4.89
CA ALA A 45 -9.01 3.25 5.06
C ALA A 45 -9.76 2.24 5.94
N SER A 46 -10.76 2.72 6.67
CA SER A 46 -11.53 1.92 7.63
C SER A 46 -13.02 2.27 7.60
N PHE A 47 -13.83 1.39 8.14
CA PHE A 47 -15.28 1.53 8.30
C PHE A 47 -15.69 1.03 9.69
N ALA A 48 -16.92 1.31 10.13
CA ALA A 48 -17.41 0.90 11.44
C ALA A 48 -18.03 -0.51 11.38
N VAL A 49 -17.64 -1.38 12.31
CA VAL A 49 -18.22 -2.72 12.50
C VAL A 49 -18.56 -2.92 13.97
N GLY A 50 -19.85 -3.06 14.29
CA GLY A 50 -20.33 -3.42 15.63
C GLY A 50 -19.94 -2.50 16.80
N GLY A 51 -19.30 -1.36 16.55
CA GLY A 51 -18.87 -0.38 17.56
C GLY A 51 -17.43 0.10 17.40
N GLU A 52 -16.53 -0.70 16.81
CA GLU A 52 -15.13 -0.35 16.58
C GLU A 52 -14.85 -0.07 15.09
N ARG A 53 -13.78 0.70 14.78
CA ARG A 53 -13.27 0.84 13.41
C ARG A 53 -12.57 -0.46 12.98
N LEU A 54 -12.67 -0.78 11.70
CA LEU A 54 -12.02 -1.93 11.06
C LEU A 54 -11.48 -1.51 9.69
N GLU A 55 -10.29 -1.97 9.31
CA GLU A 55 -9.72 -1.65 8.00
C GLU A 55 -10.57 -2.22 6.84
N CYS A 56 -10.62 -1.53 5.71
CA CYS A 56 -11.28 -2.03 4.49
C CYS A 56 -10.50 -3.21 3.83
N PHE A 57 -9.26 -3.42 4.25
CA PHE A 57 -8.39 -4.53 3.87
C PHE A 57 -7.67 -5.04 5.12
N TYR A 58 -7.57 -6.36 5.29
CA TYR A 58 -6.97 -6.97 6.47
C TYR A 58 -5.50 -6.55 6.68
N HIS A 59 -5.16 -6.16 7.91
CA HIS A 59 -3.82 -5.75 8.31
C HIS A 59 -3.38 -6.38 9.63
N HIS A 60 -2.07 -6.61 9.75
CA HIS A 60 -1.36 -6.96 10.97
C HIS A 60 0.11 -6.53 10.83
N LEU A 61 0.85 -6.56 11.94
CA LEU A 61 2.29 -6.33 11.99
C LEU A 61 3.06 -7.60 12.35
N PHE A 62 4.29 -7.71 11.86
CA PHE A 62 5.28 -8.66 12.33
C PHE A 62 6.15 -8.01 13.41
N THR A 63 6.75 -8.81 14.29
CA THR A 63 7.72 -8.34 15.31
C THR A 63 8.98 -7.70 14.72
N THR A 64 9.17 -7.79 13.39
CA THR A 64 10.23 -7.15 12.60
C THR A 64 9.86 -5.76 12.05
N ASP A 65 8.62 -5.29 12.23
CA ASP A 65 8.11 -4.05 11.62
C ASP A 65 8.52 -2.79 12.40
N THR A 66 9.82 -2.48 12.41
CA THR A 66 10.41 -1.45 13.28
C THR A 66 10.05 0.00 12.92
N ASP A 67 9.86 0.35 11.65
CA ASP A 67 9.54 1.71 11.21
C ASP A 67 8.18 2.19 11.73
N ILE A 68 7.15 1.33 11.65
CA ILE A 68 5.80 1.68 12.14
C ILE A 68 5.71 1.62 13.66
N LEU A 69 6.45 0.72 14.32
CA LEU A 69 6.53 0.70 15.79
C LEU A 69 7.21 1.97 16.33
N ALA A 70 8.26 2.45 15.66
CA ALA A 70 8.90 3.73 15.98
C ALA A 70 7.92 4.91 15.78
N LEU A 71 7.20 4.95 14.65
CA LEU A 71 6.21 5.98 14.37
C LEU A 71 5.05 5.98 15.38
N ALA A 72 4.54 4.80 15.77
CA ALA A 72 3.54 4.68 16.82
C ALA A 72 4.07 5.20 18.17
N GLY A 73 5.35 4.97 18.47
CA GLY A 73 6.04 5.59 19.61
C GLY A 73 6.04 7.14 19.55
N GLU A 74 6.46 7.72 18.42
CA GLU A 74 6.46 9.19 18.20
C GLU A 74 5.07 9.85 18.30
N LEU A 75 4.00 9.08 18.05
CA LEU A 75 2.61 9.53 18.13
C LEU A 75 1.95 9.21 19.48
N GLY A 76 2.64 8.54 20.40
CA GLY A 76 2.09 8.14 21.71
C GLY A 76 1.14 6.93 21.66
N LEU A 77 1.13 6.18 20.55
CA LEU A 77 0.27 5.02 20.29
C LEU A 77 0.99 3.67 20.46
N GLY A 78 2.26 3.66 20.88
CA GLY A 78 3.05 2.43 21.01
C GLY A 78 2.48 1.41 22.02
N SER A 79 1.77 1.87 23.06
CA SER A 79 1.06 1.02 24.02
C SER A 79 -0.18 0.32 23.44
N GLU A 80 -0.71 0.83 22.33
CA GLU A 80 -1.98 0.38 21.75
C GLU A 80 -1.80 -0.83 20.82
N ILE A 81 -0.56 -1.33 20.68
CA ILE A 81 -0.22 -2.43 19.76
C ILE A 81 -0.15 -3.75 20.52
N GLU A 82 -1.14 -4.61 20.27
CA GLU A 82 -1.38 -5.87 20.98
C GLU A 82 -0.74 -7.04 20.21
N TRP A 83 0.14 -7.80 20.87
CA TRP A 83 0.90 -8.92 20.27
C TRP A 83 0.26 -10.28 20.52
N LEU A 84 -0.72 -10.63 19.69
CA LEU A 84 -1.61 -11.77 19.88
C LEU A 84 -1.16 -12.99 19.05
N PRO A 85 -1.40 -14.23 19.52
CA PRO A 85 -1.11 -15.44 18.75
C PRO A 85 -2.07 -15.56 17.56
N SER A 86 -1.58 -16.07 16.41
CA SER A 86 -2.41 -16.32 15.23
C SER A 86 -2.55 -17.82 14.93
N ARG A 87 -3.70 -18.24 14.38
CA ARG A 87 -3.88 -19.56 13.77
C ARG A 87 -3.97 -19.42 12.25
N MET A 88 -3.14 -20.20 11.56
CA MET A 88 -3.07 -20.22 10.10
C MET A 88 -3.41 -21.63 9.58
N GLY A 89 -4.08 -21.69 8.43
CA GLY A 89 -4.50 -22.93 7.81
C GLY A 89 -4.44 -22.89 6.29
N ILE A 90 -4.68 -24.03 5.68
CA ILE A 90 -4.78 -24.20 4.23
C ILE A 90 -5.97 -25.12 3.90
N TYR A 91 -6.87 -24.66 3.03
CA TYR A 91 -7.92 -25.48 2.45
C TYR A 91 -7.36 -26.13 1.19
N SER A 92 -7.21 -27.45 1.20
CA SER A 92 -6.62 -28.21 0.09
C SER A 92 -7.21 -29.62 0.02
N SER A 93 -7.50 -30.07 -1.19
CA SER A 93 -8.14 -31.35 -1.49
C SER A 93 -9.48 -31.50 -0.77
N GLY A 94 -10.32 -30.44 -0.80
CA GLY A 94 -11.64 -30.41 -0.14
C GLY A 94 -11.61 -30.41 1.39
N ARG A 95 -10.44 -30.15 2.02
CA ARG A 95 -10.26 -30.27 3.48
C ARG A 95 -9.48 -29.10 4.07
N LEU A 96 -9.88 -28.69 5.28
CA LEU A 96 -9.11 -27.79 6.13
C LEU A 96 -7.93 -28.52 6.79
N TRP A 97 -6.76 -27.89 6.78
CA TRP A 97 -5.55 -28.34 7.48
C TRP A 97 -4.95 -27.20 8.30
N ASP A 98 -4.54 -27.46 9.54
CA ASP A 98 -3.66 -26.55 10.29
C ASP A 98 -2.34 -26.38 9.50
N PHE A 99 -1.78 -25.16 9.47
CA PHE A 99 -0.54 -24.90 8.74
C PHE A 99 0.36 -23.86 9.45
N GLY A 100 1.65 -23.84 9.11
CA GLY A 100 2.62 -22.91 9.71
C GLY A 100 3.35 -23.39 10.97
N THR A 101 3.26 -24.68 11.34
CA THR A 101 4.13 -25.30 12.36
C THR A 101 4.77 -26.59 11.82
N PRO A 102 5.90 -27.07 12.39
CA PRO A 102 6.48 -28.35 11.99
C PRO A 102 5.51 -29.53 12.19
N VAL A 103 4.78 -29.57 13.31
CA VAL A 103 3.79 -30.60 13.61
C VAL A 103 2.64 -30.59 12.60
N SER A 104 2.13 -29.41 12.24
CA SER A 104 1.06 -29.30 11.26
C SER A 104 1.53 -29.60 9.84
N LEU A 105 2.77 -29.26 9.47
CA LEU A 105 3.40 -29.70 8.22
C LEU A 105 3.52 -31.23 8.18
N LEU A 106 3.92 -31.90 9.27
CA LEU A 106 3.95 -33.37 9.31
C LEU A 106 2.55 -33.99 9.11
N LYS A 107 1.51 -33.39 9.70
CA LYS A 107 0.11 -33.79 9.55
C LYS A 107 -0.52 -33.46 8.19
N PHE A 108 0.05 -32.56 7.39
CA PHE A 108 -0.53 -32.07 6.13
C PHE A 108 -0.65 -33.20 5.08
N GLY A 109 -1.86 -33.69 4.80
CA GLY A 109 -2.10 -34.85 3.93
C GLY A 109 -1.65 -34.70 2.47
N PRO A 110 -1.83 -33.55 1.79
CA PRO A 110 -1.46 -33.36 0.38
C PRO A 110 0.03 -33.52 0.04
N LEU A 111 0.93 -33.55 1.04
CA LEU A 111 2.36 -33.83 0.83
C LEU A 111 2.76 -35.21 1.41
N PRO A 112 3.38 -36.09 0.59
CA PRO A 112 4.12 -37.26 1.08
C PRO A 112 5.29 -36.87 2.01
N LEU A 113 5.83 -37.85 2.75
CA LEU A 113 6.91 -37.62 3.71
C LEU A 113 8.19 -37.06 3.05
N LEU A 114 8.56 -37.55 1.86
CA LEU A 114 9.73 -37.05 1.13
C LEU A 114 9.56 -35.58 0.70
N ASP A 115 8.37 -35.21 0.20
CA ASP A 115 8.07 -33.82 -0.17
C ASP A 115 8.03 -32.90 1.07
N LYS A 116 7.59 -33.40 2.23
CA LYS A 116 7.67 -32.66 3.51
C LYS A 116 9.12 -32.41 3.94
N LEU A 117 10.01 -33.39 3.79
CA LEU A 117 11.44 -33.22 4.06
C LEU A 117 12.07 -32.20 3.10
N ARG A 118 11.75 -32.27 1.80
CA ARG A 118 12.21 -31.28 0.80
C ARG A 118 11.69 -29.88 1.07
N PHE A 119 10.41 -29.74 1.43
CA PHE A 119 9.79 -28.47 1.82
C PHE A 119 10.46 -27.87 3.06
N GLY A 120 10.72 -28.69 4.09
CA GLY A 120 11.42 -28.28 5.30
C GLY A 120 12.85 -27.83 5.01
N ALA A 121 13.60 -28.62 4.23
CA ALA A 121 14.97 -28.30 3.83
C ALA A 121 15.04 -27.01 2.98
N SER A 122 14.14 -26.82 2.01
CA SER A 122 14.10 -25.60 1.19
C SER A 122 13.73 -24.37 2.04
N THR A 123 12.81 -24.52 2.98
CA THR A 123 12.43 -23.44 3.91
C THR A 123 13.60 -23.08 4.85
N LEU A 124 14.36 -24.07 5.32
CA LEU A 124 15.55 -23.85 6.15
C LEU A 124 16.70 -23.19 5.37
N LEU A 125 16.88 -23.57 4.11
CA LEU A 125 17.85 -22.96 3.19
C LEU A 125 17.55 -21.47 3.00
N LEU A 126 16.30 -21.11 2.67
CA LEU A 126 15.89 -19.71 2.50
C LEU A 126 16.08 -18.88 3.78
N ASN A 127 15.71 -19.43 4.94
CA ASN A 127 15.90 -18.74 6.22
C ASN A 127 17.38 -18.56 6.62
N ARG A 128 18.30 -19.36 6.07
CA ARG A 128 19.75 -19.24 6.31
C ARG A 128 20.48 -18.42 5.24
N THR A 129 19.89 -18.21 4.07
CA THR A 129 20.45 -17.33 3.04
C THR A 129 20.04 -15.89 3.32
N ALA A 130 20.94 -15.08 3.88
CA ALA A 130 20.70 -13.64 4.12
C ALA A 130 20.92 -12.76 2.87
N ASP A 131 21.75 -13.24 1.93
CA ASP A 131 22.06 -12.58 0.65
C ASP A 131 20.93 -12.84 -0.37
N PHE A 132 20.10 -11.82 -0.57
CA PHE A 132 18.90 -11.92 -1.41
C PHE A 132 19.16 -11.81 -2.91
N HIS A 133 20.32 -11.29 -3.33
CA HIS A 133 20.67 -11.06 -4.74
C HIS A 133 20.68 -12.38 -5.54
N ARG A 134 20.97 -13.49 -4.87
CA ARG A 134 20.91 -14.87 -5.39
C ARG A 134 19.54 -15.27 -5.94
N PHE A 135 18.48 -14.56 -5.56
CA PHE A 135 17.09 -14.87 -5.91
C PHE A 135 16.47 -13.84 -6.89
N GLU A 136 17.25 -12.87 -7.36
CA GLU A 136 16.76 -11.82 -8.27
C GLU A 136 16.62 -12.31 -9.73
N GLY A 137 17.51 -13.21 -10.17
CA GLY A 137 17.57 -13.69 -11.55
C GLY A 137 16.80 -14.98 -11.86
N ILE A 138 16.05 -15.53 -10.90
CA ILE A 138 15.30 -16.81 -11.03
C ILE A 138 13.87 -16.65 -10.52
N THR A 139 12.89 -17.27 -11.17
CA THR A 139 11.50 -17.22 -10.69
C THR A 139 11.31 -18.06 -9.43
N ALA A 140 10.33 -17.70 -8.60
CA ALA A 140 9.94 -18.47 -7.44
C ALA A 140 9.53 -19.89 -7.83
N ARG A 141 8.83 -20.02 -8.96
CA ARG A 141 8.42 -21.27 -9.58
C ARG A 141 9.62 -22.18 -9.88
N GLU A 142 10.58 -21.72 -10.68
CA GLU A 142 11.77 -22.50 -11.06
C GLU A 142 12.56 -22.96 -9.83
N TRP A 143 12.78 -22.03 -8.89
CA TRP A 143 13.52 -22.34 -7.67
C TRP A 143 12.82 -23.40 -6.81
N ILE A 144 11.51 -23.27 -6.60
CA ILE A 144 10.71 -24.23 -5.81
C ILE A 144 10.66 -25.60 -6.50
N LEU A 145 10.46 -25.65 -7.82
CA LEU A 145 10.42 -26.91 -8.56
C LEU A 145 11.75 -27.67 -8.48
N ALA A 146 12.88 -26.97 -8.52
CA ALA A 146 14.20 -27.57 -8.33
C ALA A 146 14.42 -28.07 -6.89
N HIS A 147 14.18 -27.22 -5.88
CA HIS A 147 14.54 -27.51 -4.49
C HIS A 147 13.45 -28.32 -3.76
N ALA A 148 12.26 -27.75 -3.60
CA ALA A 148 11.15 -28.36 -2.85
C ALA A 148 10.43 -29.47 -3.65
N GLY A 149 10.41 -29.38 -4.98
CA GLY A 149 9.80 -30.36 -5.88
C GLY A 149 8.36 -30.03 -6.28
N ARG A 150 7.85 -30.78 -7.27
CA ARG A 150 6.57 -30.50 -7.95
C ARG A 150 5.37 -30.49 -7.01
N ARG A 151 5.25 -31.46 -6.10
CA ARG A 151 4.12 -31.53 -5.14
C ARG A 151 4.12 -30.37 -4.15
N ALA A 152 5.31 -29.94 -3.69
CA ALA A 152 5.46 -28.77 -2.82
C ALA A 152 5.07 -27.46 -3.53
N PHE A 153 5.28 -27.36 -4.85
CA PHE A 153 4.72 -26.28 -5.66
C PHE A 153 3.19 -26.40 -5.75
N ASP A 154 2.66 -27.50 -6.30
CA ASP A 154 1.23 -27.64 -6.59
C ASP A 154 0.32 -27.53 -5.36
N ALA A 155 0.74 -28.08 -4.21
CA ALA A 155 -0.11 -28.15 -3.01
C ALA A 155 0.05 -26.96 -2.04
N VAL A 156 1.06 -26.10 -2.24
CA VAL A 156 1.33 -24.97 -1.33
C VAL A 156 1.75 -23.71 -2.10
N TRP A 157 2.93 -23.71 -2.73
CA TRP A 157 3.52 -22.45 -3.20
C TRP A 157 2.87 -21.87 -4.46
N GLY A 158 2.52 -22.72 -5.44
CA GLY A 158 1.85 -22.32 -6.68
C GLY A 158 0.50 -21.64 -6.41
N PRO A 159 -0.41 -22.25 -5.63
CA PRO A 159 -1.68 -21.62 -5.26
C PRO A 159 -1.51 -20.29 -4.50
N LEU A 160 -0.52 -20.18 -3.59
CA LEU A 160 -0.23 -18.93 -2.89
C LEU A 160 0.31 -17.82 -3.81
N LEU A 161 1.04 -18.18 -4.87
CA LEU A 161 1.48 -17.24 -5.91
C LEU A 161 0.28 -16.83 -6.79
N HIS A 162 -0.52 -17.77 -7.28
CA HIS A 162 -1.73 -17.48 -8.08
C HIS A 162 -2.78 -16.67 -7.30
N GLN A 163 -2.99 -16.93 -6.00
CA GLN A 163 -3.85 -16.13 -5.12
C GLN A 163 -3.54 -14.63 -5.18
N LYS A 164 -2.27 -14.27 -5.38
CA LYS A 164 -1.73 -12.93 -5.17
C LYS A 164 -1.32 -12.22 -6.47
N PHE A 165 -0.87 -12.98 -7.46
CA PHE A 165 -0.37 -12.48 -8.74
C PHE A 165 -1.18 -12.98 -9.95
N ALA A 166 -2.26 -13.73 -9.71
CA ALA A 166 -3.15 -14.27 -10.72
C ALA A 166 -2.39 -15.02 -11.85
N GLU A 167 -2.60 -14.65 -13.12
CA GLU A 167 -1.92 -15.23 -14.27
C GLU A 167 -0.42 -14.92 -14.34
N LYS A 168 0.05 -13.84 -13.69
CA LYS A 168 1.48 -13.46 -13.64
C LYS A 168 2.27 -14.17 -12.53
N ALA A 169 1.67 -15.12 -11.81
CA ALA A 169 2.32 -15.88 -10.75
C ALA A 169 3.60 -16.61 -11.17
N ASP A 170 3.64 -17.13 -12.41
CA ASP A 170 4.81 -17.83 -12.97
C ASP A 170 5.96 -16.86 -13.34
N GLU A 171 5.72 -15.54 -13.43
CA GLU A 171 6.73 -14.51 -13.72
C GLU A 171 7.49 -14.01 -12.47
N VAL A 172 6.99 -14.31 -11.27
CA VAL A 172 7.45 -13.69 -10.02
C VAL A 172 8.84 -14.20 -9.63
N ALA A 173 9.77 -13.27 -9.39
CA ALA A 173 11.13 -13.54 -8.93
C ALA A 173 11.16 -14.19 -7.53
N MET A 174 12.10 -15.11 -7.33
CA MET A 174 12.24 -15.84 -6.06
C MET A 174 12.55 -14.90 -4.89
N VAL A 175 13.20 -13.76 -5.13
CA VAL A 175 13.52 -12.73 -4.10
C VAL A 175 12.28 -12.29 -3.30
N TRP A 176 11.12 -12.14 -3.95
CA TRP A 176 9.88 -11.76 -3.27
C TRP A 176 9.40 -12.87 -2.30
N LEU A 177 9.49 -14.14 -2.73
CA LEU A 177 9.10 -15.27 -1.88
C LEU A 177 10.15 -15.58 -0.80
N TRP A 178 11.44 -15.37 -1.10
CA TRP A 178 12.50 -15.40 -0.11
C TRP A 178 12.22 -14.38 1.00
N GLY A 179 11.91 -13.13 0.66
CA GLY A 179 11.61 -12.09 1.65
C GLY A 179 10.43 -12.48 2.56
N LYS A 180 9.37 -13.04 1.97
CA LYS A 180 8.24 -13.64 2.70
C LYS A 180 8.65 -14.71 3.69
N VAL A 181 9.49 -15.67 3.29
CA VAL A 181 9.91 -16.79 4.12
C VAL A 181 10.90 -16.32 5.20
N TYR A 182 11.88 -15.50 4.84
CA TYR A 182 12.96 -15.02 5.71
C TYR A 182 12.44 -14.13 6.84
N LEU A 183 11.62 -13.11 6.52
CA LEU A 183 11.03 -12.23 7.54
C LEU A 183 10.12 -13.02 8.49
N ARG A 184 9.25 -13.88 7.94
CA ARG A 184 8.29 -14.67 8.73
C ARG A 184 8.94 -15.78 9.55
N GLY A 185 10.11 -16.28 9.15
CA GLY A 185 10.92 -17.18 9.96
C GLY A 185 11.53 -16.46 11.16
N ARG A 186 12.00 -15.21 10.97
CA ARG A 186 12.57 -14.37 12.03
C ARG A 186 11.53 -13.75 12.97
N SER A 187 10.26 -13.64 12.57
CA SER A 187 9.18 -13.09 13.40
C SER A 187 8.56 -14.10 14.38
N ARG A 188 8.96 -15.37 14.32
CA ARG A 188 8.49 -16.42 15.25
C ARG A 188 9.05 -16.19 16.65
N SER A 189 8.33 -16.67 17.67
CA SER A 189 8.82 -16.64 19.05
C SER A 189 10.12 -17.44 19.22
N THR A 190 11.00 -17.02 20.14
CA THR A 190 12.31 -17.66 20.40
C THR A 190 12.18 -19.13 20.83
N SER A 191 11.01 -19.53 21.35
CA SER A 191 10.67 -20.92 21.71
C SER A 191 10.07 -21.74 20.55
N GLY A 192 9.96 -21.17 19.34
CA GLY A 192 9.35 -21.79 18.16
C GLY A 192 7.82 -21.93 18.21
N MET A 193 7.22 -21.72 19.40
CA MET A 193 5.80 -21.87 19.67
C MET A 193 5.00 -20.69 19.13
N GLY A 194 4.51 -20.88 17.91
CA GLY A 194 3.53 -20.00 17.25
C GLY A 194 4.11 -18.76 16.57
N GLU A 195 3.25 -18.15 15.78
CA GLU A 195 3.41 -16.80 15.27
C GLU A 195 2.67 -15.83 16.20
N ARG A 196 3.30 -14.71 16.56
CA ARG A 196 2.61 -13.57 17.15
C ARG A 196 2.57 -12.44 16.14
N LEU A 197 1.40 -11.85 15.99
CA LEU A 197 1.15 -10.71 15.12
C LEU A 197 0.73 -9.51 15.98
N GLY A 198 1.06 -8.31 15.52
CA GLY A 198 0.66 -7.04 16.15
C GLY A 198 -0.60 -6.47 15.53
N TYR A 199 -1.51 -5.95 16.34
CA TYR A 199 -2.68 -5.18 15.87
C TYR A 199 -2.89 -3.94 16.74
N MET A 200 -3.35 -2.84 16.16
CA MET A 200 -3.64 -1.61 16.89
C MET A 200 -5.07 -1.64 17.44
N ARG A 201 -5.20 -1.52 18.77
CA ARG A 201 -6.49 -1.42 19.48
C ARG A 201 -7.29 -0.24 18.94
N GLY A 202 -8.54 -0.44 18.51
CA GLY A 202 -9.33 0.61 17.87
C GLY A 202 -8.96 0.88 16.39
N SER A 203 -8.38 -0.12 15.71
CA SER A 203 -7.86 -0.06 14.33
C SER A 203 -6.61 0.81 14.12
N PHE A 204 -5.81 0.45 13.11
CA PHE A 204 -4.69 1.24 12.58
C PHE A 204 -5.13 2.62 12.07
N ALA A 205 -6.43 2.84 11.87
CA ALA A 205 -6.98 4.17 11.60
C ALA A 205 -6.58 5.21 12.66
N ARG A 206 -6.38 4.83 13.93
CA ARG A 206 -5.89 5.75 14.98
C ARG A 206 -4.50 6.33 14.67
N LEU A 207 -3.65 5.59 13.95
CA LEU A 207 -2.35 6.08 13.47
C LEU A 207 -2.53 7.15 12.38
N VAL A 208 -3.52 6.97 11.50
CA VAL A 208 -3.91 7.93 10.46
C VAL A 208 -4.50 9.19 11.10
N ASP A 209 -5.44 9.04 12.04
CA ASP A 209 -6.07 10.14 12.78
C ASP A 209 -5.01 10.98 13.51
N ALA A 210 -4.05 10.34 14.18
CA ALA A 210 -2.95 11.00 14.88
C ALA A 210 -1.99 11.74 13.91
N LEU A 211 -1.66 11.17 12.75
CA LEU A 211 -0.88 11.87 11.72
C LEU A 211 -1.62 13.10 11.20
N VAL A 212 -2.93 12.99 10.95
CA VAL A 212 -3.77 14.11 10.50
C VAL A 212 -3.86 15.21 11.56
N ALA A 213 -3.95 14.86 12.85
CA ALA A 213 -3.90 15.82 13.95
C ALA A 213 -2.56 16.59 13.98
N ARG A 214 -1.42 15.88 14.03
CA ARG A 214 -0.07 16.49 14.03
C ARG A 214 0.19 17.35 12.79
N LEU A 215 -0.39 17.01 11.63
CA LEU A 215 -0.32 17.82 10.41
C LEU A 215 -1.12 19.13 10.54
N ARG A 216 -2.33 19.09 11.11
CA ARG A 216 -3.14 20.29 11.36
C ARG A 216 -2.48 21.20 12.41
N GLU A 217 -1.95 20.62 13.49
CA GLU A 217 -1.20 21.34 14.53
C GLU A 217 0.04 22.06 13.98
N SER A 218 0.72 21.47 12.98
CA SER A 218 1.87 22.11 12.31
C SER A 218 1.49 23.07 11.17
N GLY A 219 0.20 23.37 10.99
CA GLY A 219 -0.29 24.32 9.98
C GLY A 219 -0.25 23.80 8.54
N ALA A 220 -0.08 22.49 8.33
CA ALA A 220 -0.18 21.90 7.00
C ALA A 220 -1.65 21.87 6.52
N ARG A 221 -1.88 22.17 5.25
CA ARG A 221 -3.24 22.07 4.66
C ARG A 221 -3.53 20.63 4.25
N LEU A 222 -4.76 20.16 4.47
CA LEU A 222 -5.24 18.87 3.98
C LEU A 222 -6.44 19.07 3.05
N GLU A 223 -6.17 19.03 1.75
CA GLU A 223 -7.10 19.16 0.64
C GLU A 223 -7.73 17.78 0.36
N LEU A 224 -8.58 17.32 1.28
CA LEU A 224 -9.28 16.04 1.14
C LEU A 224 -10.44 16.13 0.15
N GLY A 225 -10.75 15.02 -0.51
CA GLY A 225 -11.76 14.94 -1.56
C GLY A 225 -11.44 15.77 -2.81
N ASN A 226 -10.21 16.29 -2.95
CA ASN A 226 -9.77 17.27 -3.95
C ASN A 226 -8.70 16.65 -4.89
N PRO A 227 -9.10 15.86 -5.91
CA PRO A 227 -8.15 15.15 -6.76
C PRO A 227 -7.26 16.09 -7.60
N VAL A 228 -5.95 15.85 -7.56
CA VAL A 228 -4.99 16.39 -8.55
C VAL A 228 -5.31 15.80 -9.92
N ARG A 229 -5.43 16.67 -10.92
CA ARG A 229 -5.72 16.33 -12.32
C ARG A 229 -4.50 16.47 -13.23
N ARG A 230 -3.61 17.44 -12.95
CA ARG A 230 -2.41 17.70 -13.74
C ARG A 230 -1.31 18.29 -12.88
N ILE A 231 -0.06 17.92 -13.17
CA ILE A 231 1.16 18.50 -12.60
C ILE A 231 2.06 18.90 -13.78
N TRP A 232 2.63 20.11 -13.76
CA TRP A 232 3.61 20.53 -14.77
C TRP A 232 4.70 21.43 -14.18
N ARG A 233 5.81 21.55 -14.89
CA ARG A 233 6.89 22.47 -14.57
C ARG A 233 6.56 23.88 -15.09
N SER A 234 6.73 24.86 -14.22
CA SER A 234 6.84 26.29 -14.58
C SER A 234 8.30 26.75 -14.41
N GLU A 235 8.63 27.96 -14.86
CA GLU A 235 9.96 28.56 -14.69
C GLU A 235 10.42 28.53 -13.21
N ASP A 236 9.48 28.81 -12.30
CA ASP A 236 9.67 29.02 -10.88
C ASP A 236 9.38 27.78 -9.99
N GLY A 237 9.18 26.58 -10.57
CA GLY A 237 8.86 25.36 -9.80
C GLY A 237 7.87 24.43 -10.48
N LEU A 238 6.91 23.91 -9.72
CA LEU A 238 5.86 23.02 -10.20
C LEU A 238 4.47 23.59 -9.90
N GLU A 239 3.58 23.51 -10.88
CA GLU A 239 2.18 23.87 -10.74
C GLU A 239 1.32 22.61 -10.65
N VAL A 240 0.40 22.60 -9.69
CA VAL A 240 -0.49 21.48 -9.37
C VAL A 240 -1.92 21.94 -9.56
N GLN A 241 -2.62 21.36 -10.53
CA GLN A 241 -4.05 21.57 -10.75
C GLN A 241 -4.85 20.51 -9.99
N ALA A 242 -5.59 20.94 -8.98
CA ALA A 242 -6.58 20.15 -8.25
C ALA A 242 -7.98 20.37 -8.84
N ARG A 243 -9.05 19.92 -8.16
CA ARG A 243 -10.43 20.29 -8.54
C ARG A 243 -10.77 21.74 -8.18
N THR A 244 -10.19 22.27 -7.10
CA THR A 244 -10.51 23.61 -6.58
C THR A 244 -9.72 24.76 -7.22
N GLY A 245 -8.62 24.47 -7.93
CA GLY A 245 -7.77 25.50 -8.53
C GLY A 245 -6.39 24.99 -8.95
N VAL A 246 -5.48 25.93 -9.20
CA VAL A 246 -4.06 25.68 -9.50
C VAL A 246 -3.19 26.37 -8.44
N GLU A 247 -2.18 25.68 -7.93
CA GLU A 247 -1.25 26.23 -6.94
C GLU A 247 0.21 25.84 -7.27
N ARG A 248 1.15 26.77 -7.03
CA ARG A 248 2.59 26.60 -7.30
C ARG A 248 3.37 26.16 -6.05
N PHE A 249 4.25 25.18 -6.22
CA PHE A 249 5.09 24.58 -5.18
C PHE A 249 6.55 24.47 -5.63
N ASP A 250 7.48 24.41 -4.67
CA ASP A 250 8.90 24.18 -4.94
C ASP A 250 9.19 22.71 -5.26
N THR A 251 8.44 21.81 -4.64
CA THR A 251 8.52 20.37 -4.85
C THR A 251 7.14 19.74 -4.82
N VAL A 252 7.00 18.60 -5.51
CA VAL A 252 5.80 17.75 -5.47
C VAL A 252 6.23 16.33 -5.15
N LEU A 253 5.71 15.75 -4.08
CA LEU A 253 5.89 14.34 -3.75
C LEU A 253 4.60 13.57 -4.07
N PHE A 254 4.63 12.80 -5.14
CA PHE A 254 3.53 11.94 -5.57
C PHE A 254 3.66 10.56 -4.93
N THR A 255 2.61 10.07 -4.25
CA THR A 255 2.65 8.75 -3.57
C THR A 255 1.64 7.73 -4.11
N ALA A 256 0.81 8.11 -5.08
CA ALA A 256 -0.08 7.17 -5.78
C ALA A 256 0.70 6.33 -6.83
N ALA A 257 0.02 5.35 -7.42
CA ALA A 257 0.64 4.32 -8.27
C ALA A 257 1.27 4.89 -9.58
N PRO A 258 2.19 4.16 -10.24
CA PRO A 258 2.83 4.58 -11.51
C PRO A 258 1.83 5.05 -12.57
N GLY A 259 0.77 4.28 -12.83
CA GLY A 259 -0.28 4.64 -13.79
C GLY A 259 -1.11 5.87 -13.41
N GLU A 260 -1.13 6.28 -12.13
CA GLU A 260 -1.74 7.54 -11.71
C GLU A 260 -0.80 8.73 -11.96
N LEU A 261 0.52 8.53 -11.78
CA LEU A 261 1.52 9.55 -12.11
C LEU A 261 1.54 9.82 -13.62
N VAL A 262 1.48 8.78 -14.45
CA VAL A 262 1.40 8.93 -15.92
C VAL A 262 0.14 9.71 -16.34
N LYS A 263 -1.00 9.55 -15.66
CA LYS A 263 -2.22 10.32 -15.95
C LYS A 263 -2.08 11.82 -15.67
N VAL A 264 -1.42 12.22 -14.57
CA VAL A 264 -1.32 13.64 -14.17
C VAL A 264 -0.06 14.36 -14.66
N ALA A 265 1.03 13.62 -14.90
CA ALA A 265 2.35 14.17 -15.23
C ALA A 265 3.05 13.45 -16.42
N GLY A 266 2.38 12.52 -17.11
CA GLY A 266 2.98 11.75 -18.20
C GLY A 266 3.48 12.60 -19.37
N GLY A 267 2.86 13.76 -19.62
CA GLY A 267 3.31 14.76 -20.60
C GLY A 267 4.41 15.71 -20.09
N GLN A 268 5.14 15.34 -19.04
CA GLN A 268 6.27 16.09 -18.48
C GLN A 268 7.54 15.25 -18.31
N VAL A 269 7.38 13.93 -18.24
CA VAL A 269 8.50 12.97 -18.18
C VAL A 269 8.86 12.50 -19.59
N PRO A 270 10.13 12.16 -19.88
CA PRO A 270 10.51 11.56 -21.16
C PRO A 270 9.79 10.24 -21.43
N ASP A 271 9.50 9.93 -22.69
CA ASP A 271 8.76 8.71 -23.07
C ASP A 271 9.41 7.42 -22.57
N ALA A 272 10.75 7.36 -22.52
CA ALA A 272 11.48 6.22 -21.95
C ALA A 272 11.22 6.03 -20.43
N TYR A 273 10.98 7.11 -19.68
CA TYR A 273 10.59 7.04 -18.26
C TYR A 273 9.11 6.69 -18.10
N ARG A 274 8.25 7.24 -18.96
CA ARG A 274 6.83 6.88 -19.04
C ARG A 274 6.64 5.39 -19.32
N ALA A 275 7.30 4.86 -20.35
CA ALA A 275 7.24 3.44 -20.70
C ALA A 275 7.72 2.52 -19.56
N ARG A 276 8.71 2.96 -18.76
CA ARG A 276 9.10 2.26 -17.53
C ARG A 276 8.00 2.26 -16.47
N LEU A 277 7.30 3.38 -16.26
CA LEU A 277 6.16 3.45 -15.32
C LEU A 277 4.98 2.58 -15.79
N ASP A 278 4.62 2.66 -17.08
CA ASP A 278 3.53 1.88 -17.68
C ASP A 278 3.83 0.37 -17.68
N GLY A 279 5.11 -0.03 -17.69
CA GLY A 279 5.55 -1.42 -17.55
C GLY A 279 5.47 -2.01 -16.13
N LEU A 280 5.22 -1.20 -15.08
CA LEU A 280 5.13 -1.67 -13.69
C LEU A 280 3.76 -2.30 -13.40
N ALA A 281 3.58 -3.54 -13.86
CA ALA A 281 2.37 -4.33 -13.63
C ALA A 281 2.03 -4.48 -12.12
N SER A 282 0.74 -4.47 -11.80
CA SER A 282 0.23 -4.57 -10.44
C SER A 282 -1.15 -5.25 -10.45
N THR A 283 -1.41 -6.20 -9.55
CA THR A 283 -2.77 -6.72 -9.34
C THR A 283 -3.58 -5.76 -8.48
N ALA A 284 -4.85 -5.61 -8.85
CA ALA A 284 -5.85 -5.02 -8.00
C ALA A 284 -6.26 -6.00 -6.88
N ALA A 285 -6.79 -5.46 -5.78
CA ALA A 285 -7.46 -6.24 -4.74
C ALA A 285 -8.97 -6.00 -4.80
N LEU A 286 -9.73 -7.09 -4.83
CA LEU A 286 -11.13 -7.13 -4.47
C LEU A 286 -11.24 -7.81 -3.11
N CYS A 287 -11.72 -7.07 -2.11
CA CYS A 287 -11.95 -7.59 -0.77
C CYS A 287 -13.42 -7.44 -0.38
N VAL A 288 -14.03 -8.54 0.06
CA VAL A 288 -15.39 -8.55 0.60
C VAL A 288 -15.28 -8.82 2.09
N VAL A 289 -15.91 -7.98 2.92
CA VAL A 289 -15.99 -8.20 4.37
C VAL A 289 -17.41 -8.63 4.72
N LEU A 290 -17.55 -9.78 5.37
CA LEU A 290 -18.80 -10.25 5.93
C LEU A 290 -18.82 -9.99 7.43
N GLU A 291 -19.93 -9.44 7.90
CA GLU A 291 -20.32 -9.56 9.30
C GLU A 291 -21.18 -10.81 9.44
N LEU A 292 -20.83 -11.70 10.36
CA LEU A 292 -21.42 -13.02 10.52
C LEU A 292 -21.95 -13.23 11.94
N SER A 293 -23.08 -13.93 12.08
CA SER A 293 -23.62 -14.36 13.39
C SER A 293 -22.89 -15.58 13.98
N ARG A 294 -22.10 -16.28 13.16
CA ARG A 294 -21.32 -17.48 13.52
C ARG A 294 -19.97 -17.48 12.81
N SER A 295 -19.00 -18.15 13.41
CA SER A 295 -17.67 -18.37 12.83
C SER A 295 -17.74 -19.25 11.58
N LEU A 296 -17.02 -18.90 10.51
CA LEU A 296 -16.92 -19.76 9.32
C LEU A 296 -15.86 -20.86 9.50
N SER A 297 -14.75 -20.54 10.16
CA SER A 297 -13.55 -21.38 10.25
C SER A 297 -12.80 -21.14 11.58
N PRO A 298 -11.97 -22.08 12.07
CA PRO A 298 -11.21 -21.90 13.31
C PRO A 298 -9.86 -21.17 13.13
N TYR A 299 -9.67 -20.45 12.02
CA TYR A 299 -8.41 -19.83 11.62
C TYR A 299 -8.52 -18.32 11.53
N TYR A 300 -7.48 -17.59 11.96
CA TYR A 300 -7.34 -16.18 11.59
C TYR A 300 -7.08 -16.05 10.08
N TRP A 301 -6.18 -16.90 9.55
CA TRP A 301 -5.76 -16.82 8.15
C TRP A 301 -5.84 -18.19 7.49
N LEU A 302 -6.81 -18.35 6.60
CA LEU A 302 -7.02 -19.56 5.81
C LEU A 302 -6.68 -19.29 4.34
N ASN A 303 -5.61 -19.94 3.87
CA ASN A 303 -5.23 -19.91 2.46
C ASN A 303 -6.06 -20.93 1.68
N ILE A 304 -6.46 -20.61 0.46
CA ILE A 304 -7.23 -21.52 -0.41
C ILE A 304 -6.28 -22.05 -1.50
N ALA A 305 -6.04 -23.36 -1.49
CA ALA A 305 -5.14 -24.01 -2.44
C ALA A 305 -5.87 -24.70 -3.60
N ASP A 306 -7.16 -24.99 -3.46
CA ASP A 306 -7.96 -25.64 -4.51
C ASP A 306 -8.27 -24.63 -5.63
N PRO A 307 -7.79 -24.82 -6.88
CA PRO A 307 -7.73 -23.77 -7.90
C PRO A 307 -9.09 -23.43 -8.54
N GLU A 308 -10.15 -24.14 -8.18
CA GLU A 308 -11.52 -23.85 -8.61
C GLU A 308 -12.12 -22.62 -7.91
N PHE A 309 -11.53 -22.19 -6.80
CA PHE A 309 -12.09 -21.13 -5.96
C PHE A 309 -11.92 -19.74 -6.59
N PRO A 310 -12.95 -18.87 -6.57
CA PRO A 310 -12.88 -17.54 -7.17
C PRO A 310 -12.04 -16.56 -6.34
N PHE A 311 -11.74 -16.87 -5.09
CA PHE A 311 -10.90 -16.12 -4.15
C PHE A 311 -9.80 -17.02 -3.58
N GLY A 312 -8.66 -16.43 -3.17
CA GLY A 312 -7.51 -17.20 -2.69
C GLY A 312 -7.30 -17.21 -1.18
N GLY A 313 -8.01 -16.36 -0.42
CA GLY A 313 -7.84 -16.29 1.04
C GLY A 313 -9.11 -15.90 1.78
N LEU A 314 -9.27 -16.50 2.96
CA LEU A 314 -10.29 -16.19 3.95
C LEU A 314 -9.57 -15.77 5.24
N ILE A 315 -9.74 -14.52 5.66
CA ILE A 315 -9.10 -13.97 6.86
C ILE A 315 -10.21 -13.65 7.87
N GLU A 316 -10.44 -14.56 8.82
CA GLU A 316 -11.47 -14.40 9.85
C GLU A 316 -10.88 -13.65 11.04
N HIS A 317 -10.97 -12.32 10.96
CA HIS A 317 -10.39 -11.35 11.89
C HIS A 317 -10.75 -11.65 13.35
N THR A 318 -11.95 -12.17 13.60
CA THR A 318 -12.44 -12.48 14.93
C THR A 318 -11.87 -13.77 15.56
N ASN A 319 -11.05 -14.51 14.83
CA ASN A 319 -10.19 -15.57 15.39
C ASN A 319 -8.80 -15.04 15.84
N TYR A 320 -8.61 -13.72 15.82
CA TYR A 320 -7.39 -13.03 16.20
C TYR A 320 -7.67 -11.85 17.15
N ILE A 321 -8.67 -11.03 16.84
CA ILE A 321 -9.17 -9.95 17.71
C ILE A 321 -10.53 -10.37 18.31
N PRO A 322 -10.79 -10.22 19.62
CA PRO A 322 -12.06 -10.61 20.22
C PRO A 322 -13.28 -9.95 19.55
N ARG A 323 -14.26 -10.77 19.13
CA ARG A 323 -15.52 -10.34 18.49
C ARG A 323 -16.34 -9.38 19.33
N GLU A 324 -16.11 -9.35 20.64
CA GLU A 324 -16.77 -8.47 21.61
C GLU A 324 -16.49 -6.99 21.29
N ARG A 325 -15.36 -6.66 20.63
CA ARG A 325 -15.07 -5.32 20.07
C ARG A 325 -15.97 -4.97 18.87
N TYR A 326 -16.43 -5.98 18.16
CA TYR A 326 -17.25 -5.90 16.95
C TYR A 326 -18.72 -6.25 17.25
N GLY A 327 -19.21 -5.89 18.45
CA GLY A 327 -20.60 -6.10 18.86
C GLY A 327 -21.01 -7.57 18.96
N GLY A 328 -20.05 -8.47 19.22
CA GLY A 328 -20.26 -9.93 19.27
C GLY A 328 -20.31 -10.60 17.89
N ARG A 329 -20.14 -9.85 16.79
CA ARG A 329 -20.20 -10.36 15.42
C ARG A 329 -18.88 -11.01 15.02
N HIS A 330 -18.95 -12.12 14.30
CA HIS A 330 -17.79 -12.68 13.62
C HIS A 330 -17.49 -11.86 12.37
N VAL A 331 -16.21 -11.64 12.05
CA VAL A 331 -15.78 -10.78 10.93
C VAL A 331 -14.86 -11.57 10.00
N LEU A 332 -15.24 -11.65 8.73
CA LEU A 332 -14.52 -12.42 7.71
C LEU A 332 -14.20 -11.56 6.50
N TYR A 333 -12.91 -11.38 6.20
CA TYR A 333 -12.45 -10.89 4.91
C TYR A 333 -12.33 -12.04 3.91
N ILE A 334 -12.82 -11.84 2.70
CA ILE A 334 -12.59 -12.70 1.53
C ILE A 334 -11.66 -11.93 0.58
N SER A 335 -10.55 -12.54 0.18
CA SER A 335 -9.45 -11.88 -0.53
C SER A 335 -9.20 -12.45 -1.92
N LYS A 336 -9.28 -11.59 -2.94
CA LYS A 336 -8.94 -11.90 -4.33
C LYS A 336 -8.02 -10.83 -4.92
N TYR A 337 -6.85 -11.25 -5.39
CA TYR A 337 -6.05 -10.44 -6.31
C TYR A 337 -6.38 -10.81 -7.76
N LEU A 338 -6.36 -9.82 -8.65
CA LEU A 338 -6.79 -9.92 -10.04
C LEU A 338 -6.22 -8.77 -10.89
N PHE A 339 -6.30 -8.87 -12.22
CA PHE A 339 -6.09 -7.73 -13.13
C PHE A 339 -7.43 -7.17 -13.62
N ALA A 340 -7.42 -5.93 -14.15
CA ALA A 340 -8.62 -5.12 -14.36
C ALA A 340 -9.58 -5.64 -15.46
N ASP A 341 -9.14 -6.61 -16.25
CA ASP A 341 -9.90 -7.37 -17.24
C ASP A 341 -10.66 -8.57 -16.65
N ASN A 342 -10.33 -8.99 -15.42
CA ASN A 342 -11.04 -10.06 -14.73
C ASN A 342 -12.52 -9.66 -14.49
N PRO A 343 -13.51 -10.50 -14.87
CA PRO A 343 -14.93 -10.12 -14.76
C PRO A 343 -15.39 -9.68 -13.37
N LEU A 344 -14.78 -10.19 -12.29
CA LEU A 344 -15.12 -9.82 -10.92
C LEU A 344 -14.66 -8.39 -10.54
N TRP A 345 -13.83 -7.74 -11.35
CA TRP A 345 -13.44 -6.33 -11.14
C TRP A 345 -14.58 -5.36 -11.45
N SER A 346 -15.25 -5.56 -12.58
CA SER A 346 -16.38 -4.74 -13.05
C SER A 346 -17.75 -5.24 -12.57
N ALA A 347 -17.84 -6.49 -12.10
CA ALA A 347 -19.04 -7.08 -11.50
C ALA A 347 -19.63 -6.24 -10.34
N ARG A 348 -20.96 -6.32 -10.19
CA ARG A 348 -21.71 -5.75 -9.05
C ARG A 348 -21.48 -6.61 -7.81
N ASP A 349 -21.79 -6.06 -6.65
CA ASP A 349 -21.53 -6.72 -5.38
C ASP A 349 -22.36 -7.99 -5.18
N ASP A 350 -23.60 -8.03 -5.69
CA ASP A 350 -24.41 -9.26 -5.71
C ASP A 350 -23.88 -10.33 -6.68
N ASP A 351 -23.26 -9.94 -7.80
CA ASP A 351 -22.64 -10.89 -8.75
C ASP A 351 -21.37 -11.51 -8.13
N VAL A 352 -20.57 -10.68 -7.46
CA VAL A 352 -19.40 -11.13 -6.67
C VAL A 352 -19.85 -12.06 -5.53
N TRP A 353 -20.93 -11.72 -4.84
CA TRP A 353 -21.50 -12.57 -3.80
C TRP A 353 -22.00 -13.91 -4.34
N ALA A 354 -22.75 -13.90 -5.45
CA ALA A 354 -23.23 -15.11 -6.10
C ALA A 354 -22.08 -16.04 -6.55
N ALA A 355 -20.96 -15.46 -7.01
CA ALA A 355 -19.75 -16.22 -7.32
C ALA A 355 -19.08 -16.81 -6.06
N TYR A 356 -19.04 -16.08 -4.93
CA TYR A 356 -18.31 -16.49 -3.73
C TYR A 356 -19.11 -17.46 -2.82
N ARG A 357 -20.41 -17.24 -2.66
CA ARG A 357 -21.30 -17.96 -1.72
C ARG A 357 -21.17 -19.50 -1.79
N PRO A 358 -21.22 -20.18 -2.95
CA PRO A 358 -21.14 -21.65 -3.00
C PRO A 358 -19.80 -22.20 -2.46
N PHE A 359 -18.73 -21.42 -2.56
CA PHE A 359 -17.40 -21.81 -2.11
C PHE A 359 -17.22 -21.64 -0.60
N LEU A 360 -17.98 -20.75 0.04
CA LEU A 360 -18.05 -20.69 1.51
C LEU A 360 -18.72 -21.96 2.07
N GLN A 361 -19.77 -22.47 1.41
CA GLN A 361 -20.39 -23.76 1.75
C GLN A 361 -19.45 -24.97 1.52
N ARG A 362 -18.51 -24.89 0.56
CA ARG A 362 -17.44 -25.90 0.41
C ARG A 362 -16.41 -25.85 1.55
N VAL A 363 -16.15 -24.68 2.12
CA VAL A 363 -15.23 -24.50 3.25
C VAL A 363 -15.86 -24.93 4.57
N ASN A 364 -17.14 -24.62 4.76
CA ASN A 364 -17.93 -25.05 5.91
C ASN A 364 -19.34 -25.50 5.43
N PRO A 365 -19.62 -26.81 5.37
CA PRO A 365 -20.91 -27.33 4.92
C PRO A 365 -22.14 -26.93 5.77
N ALA A 366 -21.92 -26.37 6.97
CA ALA A 366 -23.01 -25.82 7.79
C ALA A 366 -23.31 -24.34 7.50
N PHE A 367 -22.49 -23.66 6.68
CA PHE A 367 -22.69 -22.25 6.32
C PHE A 367 -24.00 -22.05 5.55
N ASP A 368 -24.78 -21.08 5.99
CA ASP A 368 -26.05 -20.67 5.39
C ASP A 368 -26.13 -19.14 5.29
N ASP A 369 -26.93 -18.62 4.36
CA ASP A 369 -27.06 -17.17 4.13
C ASP A 369 -27.60 -16.43 5.37
N SER A 370 -28.39 -17.08 6.23
CA SER A 370 -28.84 -16.51 7.51
C SER A 370 -27.71 -16.21 8.50
N TRP A 371 -26.49 -16.67 8.22
CA TRP A 371 -25.31 -16.29 9.00
C TRP A 371 -24.85 -14.87 8.66
N VAL A 372 -25.16 -14.35 7.47
CA VAL A 372 -24.67 -13.06 6.97
C VAL A 372 -25.53 -11.90 7.49
N LEU A 373 -24.93 -11.10 8.37
CA LEU A 373 -25.54 -9.89 8.95
C LEU A 373 -25.32 -8.66 8.08
N ALA A 374 -24.18 -8.57 7.39
CA ALA A 374 -23.86 -7.52 6.43
C ALA A 374 -22.79 -7.98 5.42
N ARG A 375 -22.72 -7.30 4.27
CA ARG A 375 -21.71 -7.47 3.22
C ARG A 375 -21.13 -6.10 2.87
N HIS A 376 -19.81 -5.97 2.88
CA HIS A 376 -19.09 -4.74 2.54
C HIS A 376 -18.06 -5.03 1.44
N HIS A 377 -17.98 -4.19 0.41
CA HIS A 377 -17.23 -4.49 -0.80
C HIS A 377 -16.21 -3.38 -1.10
N PHE A 378 -14.92 -3.74 -1.14
CA PHE A 378 -13.81 -2.81 -1.29
C PHE A 378 -12.91 -3.19 -2.46
N LYS A 379 -12.54 -2.20 -3.29
CA LYS A 379 -11.78 -2.36 -4.54
C LYS A 379 -10.58 -1.40 -4.54
N ALA A 380 -9.37 -1.93 -4.75
CA ALA A 380 -8.13 -1.14 -4.84
C ALA A 380 -7.34 -1.52 -6.10
N ALA A 381 -7.24 -0.62 -7.08
CA ALA A 381 -6.73 -0.92 -8.43
C ALA A 381 -5.24 -1.27 -8.53
N TYR A 382 -4.43 -0.82 -7.57
CA TYR A 382 -2.97 -0.97 -7.57
C TYR A 382 -2.51 -1.53 -6.22
N ALA A 383 -3.03 -2.69 -5.85
CA ALA A 383 -2.91 -3.25 -4.51
C ALA A 383 -1.69 -4.15 -4.30
N GLN A 384 -1.04 -4.60 -5.37
CA GLN A 384 0.17 -5.44 -5.30
C GLN A 384 1.02 -5.33 -6.58
N PRO A 385 2.22 -4.71 -6.53
CA PRO A 385 3.17 -4.76 -7.63
C PRO A 385 3.58 -6.20 -7.96
N VAL A 386 3.70 -6.51 -9.25
CA VAL A 386 4.34 -7.74 -9.74
C VAL A 386 5.85 -7.53 -9.71
N ILE A 387 6.59 -8.50 -9.19
CA ILE A 387 8.05 -8.44 -9.03
C ILE A 387 8.70 -9.45 -9.99
N PRO A 388 8.92 -9.13 -11.28
CA PRO A 388 9.63 -10.00 -12.22
C PRO A 388 11.13 -10.13 -11.89
N CYS A 389 11.79 -11.08 -12.53
CA CYS A 389 13.26 -11.24 -12.41
C CYS A 389 14.01 -9.94 -12.77
N ASN A 390 15.11 -9.68 -12.06
CA ASN A 390 15.96 -8.50 -12.19
C ASN A 390 15.26 -7.14 -11.94
N TYR A 391 14.18 -7.13 -11.13
CA TYR A 391 13.37 -5.93 -10.82
C TYR A 391 14.14 -4.63 -10.49
N PRO A 392 15.30 -4.64 -9.78
CA PRO A 392 16.10 -3.44 -9.55
C PRO A 392 16.50 -2.67 -10.81
N SER A 393 16.62 -3.35 -11.96
CA SER A 393 16.96 -2.73 -13.24
C SER A 393 15.83 -1.90 -13.85
N VAL A 394 14.57 -2.22 -13.55
CA VAL A 394 13.39 -1.57 -14.15
C VAL A 394 12.75 -0.52 -13.24
N ILE A 395 12.78 -0.69 -11.91
CA ILE A 395 12.16 0.25 -10.97
C ILE A 395 12.78 1.66 -11.02
N PRO A 396 11.97 2.73 -11.09
CA PRO A 396 12.45 4.10 -10.93
C PRO A 396 12.91 4.40 -9.51
N GLN A 397 13.94 5.25 -9.39
CA GLN A 397 14.29 5.90 -8.13
C GLN A 397 13.16 6.85 -7.66
N PHE A 398 13.24 7.34 -6.42
CA PHE A 398 12.29 8.33 -5.91
C PHE A 398 12.36 9.67 -6.65
N GLU A 399 13.49 10.01 -7.26
CA GLU A 399 13.63 11.20 -8.10
C GLU A 399 13.11 10.90 -9.53
N THR A 400 12.22 11.76 -10.04
CA THR A 400 11.79 11.70 -11.44
C THR A 400 12.68 12.59 -12.32
N PRO A 401 12.70 12.41 -13.65
CA PRO A 401 13.41 13.32 -14.56
C PRO A 401 12.95 14.78 -14.52
N VAL A 402 11.79 15.08 -13.91
CA VAL A 402 11.30 16.45 -13.69
C VAL A 402 11.82 16.94 -12.35
N ALA A 403 12.82 17.82 -12.36
CA ALA A 403 13.49 18.27 -11.14
C ALA A 403 12.51 18.88 -10.10
N GLY A 404 12.44 18.30 -8.91
CA GLY A 404 11.52 18.68 -7.84
C GLY A 404 10.21 17.89 -7.79
N LEU A 405 9.90 17.08 -8.82
CA LEU A 405 8.86 16.06 -8.77
C LEU A 405 9.49 14.72 -8.33
N PHE A 406 8.94 14.17 -7.24
CA PHE A 406 9.35 12.91 -6.63
C PHE A 406 8.20 11.89 -6.69
N HIS A 407 8.53 10.61 -6.79
CA HIS A 407 7.57 9.52 -6.83
C HIS A 407 7.95 8.43 -5.82
N ALA A 408 7.15 8.26 -4.77
CA ALA A 408 7.36 7.26 -3.72
C ALA A 408 6.11 6.40 -3.53
N CYS A 409 6.05 5.28 -4.24
CA CYS A 409 4.88 4.40 -4.33
C CYS A 409 5.20 2.95 -3.96
N MET A 410 4.17 2.09 -3.93
CA MET A 410 4.30 0.69 -3.53
C MET A 410 5.25 -0.13 -4.42
N ALA A 411 5.40 0.23 -5.71
CA ALA A 411 6.29 -0.47 -6.65
C ALA A 411 7.80 -0.30 -6.32
N GLN A 412 8.15 0.60 -5.41
CA GLN A 412 9.53 0.81 -4.96
C GLN A 412 9.79 0.20 -3.57
N ILE A 413 8.84 -0.57 -3.02
CA ILE A 413 9.07 -1.44 -1.87
C ILE A 413 9.74 -2.71 -2.38
N TYR A 414 11.02 -2.87 -2.04
CA TYR A 414 11.89 -3.94 -2.50
C TYR A 414 13.11 -4.07 -1.56
N PRO A 415 13.62 -5.28 -1.26
CA PRO A 415 13.16 -6.60 -1.72
C PRO A 415 11.90 -7.13 -1.01
N GLU A 416 11.38 -6.41 -0.01
CA GLU A 416 10.26 -6.89 0.80
C GLU A 416 8.91 -6.80 0.08
N ASP A 417 7.89 -7.49 0.62
CA ASP A 417 6.51 -7.33 0.17
C ASP A 417 5.88 -6.06 0.75
N ARG A 418 4.79 -5.58 0.15
CA ARG A 418 4.01 -4.47 0.71
C ARG A 418 3.62 -4.69 2.17
N GLY A 419 3.65 -3.63 2.96
CA GLY A 419 3.22 -3.63 4.37
C GLY A 419 3.21 -2.20 4.91
N GLN A 420 2.48 -1.97 6.01
CA GLN A 420 2.39 -0.64 6.61
C GLN A 420 3.77 -0.14 7.06
N ASN A 421 4.62 -1.02 7.58
CA ASN A 421 6.01 -0.72 7.92
C ASN A 421 6.77 -0.06 6.75
N TYR A 422 6.73 -0.69 5.58
CA TYR A 422 7.47 -0.22 4.42
C TYR A 422 6.85 1.04 3.78
N ALA A 423 5.56 1.29 3.99
CA ALA A 423 4.95 2.58 3.68
C ALA A 423 5.49 3.70 4.59
N VAL A 424 5.65 3.45 5.90
CA VAL A 424 6.32 4.40 6.82
C VAL A 424 7.77 4.62 6.42
N ARG A 425 8.53 3.54 6.16
CA ARG A 425 9.93 3.59 5.70
C ARG A 425 10.10 4.42 4.43
N SER A 426 9.24 4.19 3.43
CA SER A 426 9.23 4.97 2.19
C SER A 426 8.80 6.42 2.43
N GLY A 427 7.87 6.69 3.34
CA GLY A 427 7.48 8.05 3.72
C GLY A 427 8.59 8.85 4.40
N ASN A 428 9.35 8.20 5.30
CA ASN A 428 10.55 8.77 5.89
C ASN A 428 11.57 9.15 4.79
N ARG A 429 11.97 8.17 3.96
CA ARG A 429 12.96 8.36 2.88
C ARG A 429 12.53 9.36 1.81
N ALA A 430 11.24 9.42 1.48
CA ALA A 430 10.72 10.33 0.46
C ALA A 430 10.75 11.82 0.88
N ALA A 431 10.80 12.11 2.18
CA ALA A 431 10.96 13.46 2.68
C ALA A 431 12.43 13.95 2.63
N GLU A 432 13.41 13.04 2.67
CA GLU A 432 14.84 13.38 2.75
C GLU A 432 15.32 14.23 1.56
N ALA A 433 14.98 13.85 0.33
CA ALA A 433 15.44 14.55 -0.86
C ALA A 433 14.89 16.00 -0.97
N PRO A 434 13.58 16.26 -0.80
CA PRO A 434 13.09 17.63 -0.65
C PRO A 434 13.76 18.39 0.51
N ILE A 435 13.87 17.81 1.71
CA ILE A 435 14.50 18.46 2.87
C ILE A 435 15.94 18.88 2.56
N ASN A 436 16.71 18.02 1.88
CA ASN A 436 18.07 18.30 1.44
C ASN A 436 18.14 19.45 0.41
N ILE A 437 17.17 19.56 -0.51
CA ILE A 437 17.07 20.72 -1.43
C ILE A 437 16.83 22.01 -0.64
N GLY A 438 15.91 22.01 0.33
CA GLY A 438 15.65 23.17 1.20
C GLY A 438 16.86 23.57 2.03
N ALA A 439 17.61 22.60 2.55
CA ALA A 439 18.85 22.82 3.31
C ALA A 439 20.02 23.33 2.44
N ARG A 440 20.04 23.02 1.14
CA ARG A 440 20.97 23.61 0.17
C ARG A 440 20.56 25.04 -0.18
N ARG A 441 19.28 25.29 -0.50
CA ARG A 441 18.74 26.63 -0.80
C ARG A 441 19.02 27.62 0.34
N ARG A 442 18.71 27.26 1.59
CA ARG A 442 18.99 28.13 2.75
C ARG A 442 20.49 28.40 2.92
N ARG A 443 21.38 27.43 2.69
CA ARG A 443 22.84 27.66 2.68
C ARG A 443 23.28 28.62 1.56
N CYS A 444 22.77 28.48 0.34
CA CYS A 444 23.07 29.40 -0.76
C CYS A 444 22.53 30.82 -0.55
N GLN A 445 21.45 30.99 0.23
CA GLN A 445 20.93 32.30 0.63
C GLN A 445 21.77 32.94 1.75
N LEU A 446 22.18 32.15 2.75
CA LEU A 446 23.07 32.59 3.85
C LEU A 446 24.49 32.93 3.36
N LEU A 447 24.97 32.24 2.33
CA LEU A 447 26.25 32.52 1.65
C LEU A 447 26.18 33.66 0.62
N ARG A 448 25.14 34.52 0.67
CA ARG A 448 24.93 35.62 -0.28
C ARG A 448 25.11 37.07 0.23
N PRO A 449 25.92 37.39 1.27
CA PRO A 449 26.32 38.77 1.52
C PRO A 449 27.35 39.24 0.47
N ALA A 450 27.44 40.56 0.29
CA ALA A 450 28.54 41.25 -0.41
C ALA A 450 28.78 40.96 -1.92
N LEU A 451 27.72 40.85 -2.73
CA LEU A 451 27.76 41.28 -4.15
C LEU A 451 26.65 42.29 -4.45
N ARG A 452 26.78 43.49 -3.86
CA ARG A 452 26.20 44.71 -4.44
C ARG A 452 27.29 45.38 -5.27
N CYS A 453 27.08 45.53 -6.58
CA CYS A 453 27.97 46.34 -7.41
C CYS A 453 27.94 47.81 -6.91
N PRO A 454 29.08 48.47 -6.71
CA PRO A 454 29.09 49.90 -6.40
C PRO A 454 28.71 50.74 -7.62
N GLY A 455 27.75 51.64 -7.44
CA GLY A 455 27.56 52.87 -8.23
C GLY A 455 27.45 52.77 -9.76
N GLU A 456 26.24 52.99 -10.29
CA GLU A 456 26.12 53.65 -11.59
C GLU A 456 26.67 55.07 -11.47
N VAL A 457 27.87 55.32 -12.00
CA VAL A 457 28.45 56.67 -12.06
C VAL A 457 28.05 57.32 -13.39
N ASN A 458 27.26 58.40 -13.30
CA ASN A 458 26.91 59.23 -14.45
C ASN A 458 28.17 59.77 -15.15
N HIS A 459 28.31 59.49 -16.45
CA HIS A 459 29.20 60.27 -17.32
C HIS A 459 28.49 60.69 -18.61
N ALA A 460 28.27 61.99 -18.74
CA ALA A 460 27.76 62.60 -19.96
C ALA A 460 28.89 62.85 -20.97
N ARG A 461 28.53 62.72 -22.26
CA ARG A 461 29.13 63.36 -23.44
C ARG A 461 30.58 63.87 -23.35
N PHE A 462 31.48 63.27 -24.13
CA PHE A 462 32.44 64.05 -24.91
C PHE A 462 32.60 63.49 -26.34
N ARG A 463 33.02 64.34 -27.29
CA ARG A 463 33.21 63.99 -28.71
C ARG A 463 34.70 63.77 -29.01
N GLY A 464 35.02 62.77 -29.82
CA GLY A 464 36.35 62.53 -30.41
C GLY A 464 36.23 61.82 -31.76
N ARG A 465 37.23 61.96 -32.64
CA ARG A 465 37.26 61.39 -34.01
C ARG A 465 38.32 60.25 -34.13
N PRO A 466 38.26 59.41 -35.19
CA PRO A 466 38.93 58.09 -35.23
C PRO A 466 40.29 58.07 -35.96
N HIS A 467 40.74 56.85 -36.31
CA HIS A 467 41.82 56.40 -37.23
C HIS A 467 43.12 55.80 -36.60
N PRO A 468 43.88 54.91 -37.32
CA PRO A 468 44.11 53.54 -36.82
C PRO A 468 45.60 53.05 -36.92
N LEU A 469 45.81 51.74 -37.17
CA LEU A 469 47.07 50.99 -37.41
C LEU A 469 47.79 50.46 -36.14
N ASP A 470 48.56 49.35 -36.14
CA ASP A 470 48.63 48.13 -37.00
C ASP A 470 49.56 47.07 -36.31
N ARG A 471 49.45 45.77 -36.68
CA ARG A 471 50.40 44.64 -36.39
C ARG A 471 50.63 44.25 -34.91
N THR A 472 51.14 43.04 -34.56
CA THR A 472 51.66 41.90 -35.36
C THR A 472 51.23 40.53 -34.81
N HIS A 473 51.38 39.47 -35.61
CA HIS A 473 51.16 38.06 -35.25
C HIS A 473 52.07 37.52 -34.12
N HIS A 474 51.64 36.40 -33.50
CA HIS A 474 52.45 35.17 -33.48
C HIS A 474 51.56 33.93 -33.68
N ARG A 475 52.15 32.80 -34.09
CA ARG A 475 51.44 31.58 -34.57
C ARG A 475 51.39 30.44 -33.54
N CYS A 476 50.37 29.58 -33.68
CA CYS A 476 50.32 28.19 -33.20
C CYS A 476 51.15 27.26 -34.15
N PRO A 477 51.03 25.91 -34.17
CA PRO A 477 50.38 24.97 -33.24
C PRO A 477 51.19 23.67 -32.93
N GLY A 478 50.63 22.80 -32.07
CA GLY A 478 50.50 21.38 -32.41
C GLY A 478 51.25 20.32 -31.59
N GLY A 479 50.56 19.18 -31.40
CA GLY A 479 51.12 17.89 -30.96
C GLY A 479 51.30 17.69 -29.44
N ALA A 480 51.29 16.47 -28.89
CA ALA A 480 50.44 15.29 -29.10
C ALA A 480 50.80 14.23 -28.03
N ALA A 481 49.80 13.48 -27.53
CA ALA A 481 49.87 12.17 -26.87
C ALA A 481 51.02 11.82 -25.89
N ALA A 482 50.65 11.58 -24.62
CA ALA A 482 51.27 10.55 -23.79
C ALA A 482 50.22 9.96 -22.82
N ALA A 483 50.30 8.66 -22.53
CA ALA A 483 49.47 7.99 -21.54
C ALA A 483 50.33 7.50 -20.36
N GLY A 484 49.80 7.56 -19.14
CA GLY A 484 50.49 7.11 -17.93
C GLY A 484 49.53 6.45 -16.95
N HIS A 485 49.74 5.16 -16.68
CA HIS A 485 49.09 4.45 -15.57
C HIS A 485 49.78 4.81 -14.25
N ALA A 486 48.99 5.04 -13.20
CA ALA A 486 49.45 4.91 -11.82
C ALA A 486 48.29 4.42 -10.96
N ALA A 487 48.38 3.17 -10.49
CA ALA A 487 47.50 2.66 -9.44
C ALA A 487 48.07 3.06 -8.07
N PHE A 488 47.21 3.26 -7.08
CA PHE A 488 47.63 3.40 -5.68
C PHE A 488 46.93 2.35 -4.83
N VAL A 489 47.71 1.63 -4.02
CA VAL A 489 47.26 0.48 -3.22
C VAL A 489 47.35 0.83 -1.73
N GLU A 490 46.45 0.25 -0.94
CA GLU A 490 46.30 0.49 0.50
C GLU A 490 47.57 0.18 1.30
N ARG A 491 47.87 1.06 2.28
CA ARG A 491 48.21 0.69 3.67
C ARG A 491 47.56 1.74 4.59
N GLY A 492 47.06 1.44 5.77
CA GLY A 492 47.05 0.16 6.48
C GLY A 492 47.56 0.34 7.91
N ALA A 493 46.70 0.77 8.83
CA ALA A 493 47.04 0.97 10.24
C ALA A 493 45.90 0.51 11.16
N ARG A 494 46.12 -0.61 11.87
CA ARG A 494 45.36 -0.97 13.07
C ARG A 494 46.13 -0.51 14.30
N ARG A 495 45.42 -0.23 15.39
CA ARG A 495 45.90 -0.52 16.74
C ARG A 495 44.71 -0.82 17.67
N ASP A 496 44.82 -1.94 18.34
CA ASP A 496 44.08 -2.30 19.56
C ASP A 496 44.65 -1.47 20.74
N GLY A 497 43.99 -1.34 21.90
CA GLY A 497 42.72 -1.93 22.32
C GLY A 497 42.40 -1.60 23.79
N ASP A 498 42.05 -2.64 24.55
CA ASP A 498 41.84 -2.69 26.01
C ASP A 498 40.61 -2.03 26.65
N SER A 499 40.32 -2.51 27.87
CA SER A 499 38.99 -2.54 28.51
C SER A 499 39.06 -2.22 30.00
N VAL A 500 37.97 -1.68 30.56
CA VAL A 500 37.79 -1.54 32.02
C VAL A 500 36.35 -1.92 32.41
N LEU A 501 36.20 -2.56 33.58
CA LEU A 501 34.93 -3.06 34.08
C LEU A 501 34.02 -1.94 34.66
N GLY A 502 32.76 -1.97 34.22
CA GLY A 502 31.55 -2.06 35.06
C GLY A 502 31.37 -1.24 36.36
N ARG A 503 30.14 -0.76 36.55
CA ARG A 503 29.44 -0.78 37.85
C ARG A 503 27.92 -0.84 37.67
N ARG A 504 27.24 -1.54 38.58
CA ARG A 504 25.78 -1.41 38.78
C ARG A 504 25.53 -0.30 39.79
N ALA A 505 24.42 0.41 39.66
CA ALA A 505 23.80 1.17 40.74
C ALA A 505 22.28 0.93 40.71
N ARG A 506 21.65 0.93 41.88
CA ARG A 506 20.21 0.72 42.09
C ARG A 506 19.79 1.50 43.34
N ALA A 507 18.59 2.09 43.32
CA ALA A 507 17.99 2.84 44.42
C ALA A 507 18.81 4.11 44.81
N GLU A 508 18.30 5.10 45.54
CA GLU A 508 17.01 5.33 46.22
C GLU A 508 16.40 6.67 45.71
N GLY A 509 15.19 7.14 46.02
CA GLY A 509 14.15 6.64 46.92
C GLY A 509 13.62 7.72 47.87
N CYS A 510 13.05 8.81 47.35
CA CYS A 510 12.43 9.87 48.17
C CYS A 510 10.90 9.81 48.16
N ARG A 511 10.29 9.68 49.34
CA ARG A 511 8.87 9.99 49.59
C ARG A 511 8.79 11.26 50.42
N GLY A 512 7.90 12.17 50.03
CA GLY A 512 7.39 13.28 50.84
C GLY A 512 5.86 13.23 50.83
N VAL A 513 5.21 13.57 51.94
CA VAL A 513 3.76 13.45 52.16
C VAL A 513 3.23 14.78 52.73
N CYS A 514 1.90 14.96 52.76
CA CYS A 514 1.14 16.14 53.21
C CYS A 514 1.06 17.26 52.16
N LEU A 515 -0.08 17.97 51.99
CA LEU A 515 -1.38 17.94 52.68
C LEU A 515 -2.50 18.41 51.71
N GLU A 516 -3.76 18.03 51.94
CA GLU A 516 -4.93 18.73 51.38
C GLU A 516 -5.26 19.99 52.19
N PRO A 517 -6.04 20.96 51.65
CA PRO A 517 -7.45 20.99 52.05
C PRO A 517 -8.48 21.41 50.98
N ARG A 518 -9.58 20.63 50.91
CA ARG A 518 -11.00 21.04 50.95
C ARG A 518 -11.52 22.37 50.35
N THR A 519 -12.43 22.20 49.37
CA THR A 519 -13.82 22.73 49.23
C THR A 519 -14.15 24.24 49.09
N ASP A 520 -15.08 24.50 48.14
CA ASP A 520 -16.02 25.64 47.99
C ASP A 520 -15.43 27.06 47.70
N GLY A 521 -16.07 27.98 46.97
CA GLY A 521 -17.32 27.95 46.18
C GLY A 521 -17.66 29.33 45.53
N GLU A 522 -18.67 29.36 44.63
CA GLU A 522 -19.40 30.54 44.08
C GLU A 522 -18.67 31.64 43.23
N GLY A 523 -19.47 32.54 42.60
CA GLY A 523 -19.06 33.81 41.93
C GLY A 523 -18.58 33.71 40.46
N VAL A 524 -19.34 33.92 39.37
CA VAL A 524 -20.26 35.01 38.91
C VAL A 524 -19.56 36.25 38.30
N GLY A 525 -19.90 36.60 37.04
CA GLY A 525 -19.47 37.82 36.32
C GLY A 525 -18.68 37.55 35.02
N ALA A 526 -19.16 37.63 33.77
CA ALA A 526 -20.34 38.19 33.09
C ALA A 526 -20.15 39.55 32.35
N PHE A 527 -19.69 39.49 31.10
CA PHE A 527 -19.91 40.42 29.97
C PHE A 527 -19.78 39.60 28.67
N GLY A 528 -20.56 39.72 27.59
CA GLY A 528 -21.64 40.66 27.24
C GLY A 528 -21.20 41.58 26.09
N GLY A 529 -21.70 41.49 24.85
CA GLY A 529 -22.77 40.67 24.24
C GLY A 529 -22.77 40.88 22.71
N ALA A 530 -23.87 40.98 21.95
CA ALA A 530 -25.14 40.22 21.91
C ALA A 530 -26.13 40.91 20.93
N ALA A 531 -26.60 40.21 19.88
CA ALA A 531 -27.75 40.64 19.07
C ALA A 531 -28.28 39.49 18.17
N ARG A 532 -29.58 39.33 17.88
CA ARG A 532 -30.83 39.57 18.65
C ARG A 532 -32.02 39.00 17.83
N PRO A 533 -32.86 38.09 18.35
CA PRO A 533 -34.13 37.72 17.71
C PRO A 533 -35.36 38.27 18.48
N ARG A 534 -36.54 38.21 17.84
CA ARG A 534 -37.89 38.52 18.37
C ARG A 534 -38.92 37.65 17.62
N GLU A 535 -40.16 37.39 18.05
CA GLU A 535 -40.96 37.41 19.30
C GLU A 535 -42.31 36.73 18.88
N ALA A 536 -43.12 35.99 19.64
CA ALA A 536 -43.12 35.36 20.98
C ALA A 536 -44.21 34.23 20.93
N GLY A 537 -44.60 33.44 21.95
CA GLY A 537 -44.21 33.26 23.36
C GLY A 537 -45.40 32.75 24.22
N ARG A 538 -45.12 32.21 25.43
CA ARG A 538 -46.09 31.84 26.52
C ARG A 538 -47.02 30.64 26.20
N SER A 539 -47.52 29.82 27.15
CA SER A 539 -47.35 29.75 28.63
C SER A 539 -47.62 28.33 29.21
N ALA A 540 -47.36 28.17 30.52
CA ALA A 540 -48.01 27.25 31.48
C ALA A 540 -47.91 25.70 31.35
N ALA A 541 -46.99 25.13 32.15
CA ALA A 541 -47.15 24.05 33.16
C ALA A 541 -48.35 23.06 33.14
N GLY A 542 -48.11 21.79 33.55
CA GLY A 542 -49.17 21.00 34.21
C GLY A 542 -49.16 19.45 34.27
N GLY A 543 -48.09 18.79 34.75
CA GLY A 543 -48.16 17.47 35.43
C GLY A 543 -48.76 16.23 34.71
N GLY A 544 -48.86 15.10 35.45
CA GLY A 544 -49.67 13.92 35.09
C GLY A 544 -48.92 12.65 34.64
N ARG A 545 -48.93 11.59 35.47
CA ARG A 545 -48.51 10.22 35.11
C ARG A 545 -49.70 9.44 34.52
N GLY A 546 -49.47 8.44 33.66
CA GLY A 546 -50.36 7.25 33.63
C GLY A 546 -50.58 6.49 32.31
N ARG A 547 -49.83 5.39 32.14
CA ARG A 547 -50.20 4.07 31.57
C ARG A 547 -51.07 3.90 30.31
N ASP A 548 -50.61 2.96 29.48
CA ASP A 548 -51.34 1.92 28.72
C ASP A 548 -52.60 2.28 27.90
N LEU A 549 -52.55 2.04 26.58
CA LEU A 549 -53.26 0.91 25.94
C LEU A 549 -52.93 0.75 24.43
N ARG A 550 -53.34 -0.38 23.83
CA ARG A 550 -53.09 -0.75 22.42
C ARG A 550 -54.19 -0.25 21.46
N PRO A 551 -53.84 0.02 20.19
CA PRO A 551 -54.63 -0.36 19.01
C PRO A 551 -53.91 -1.52 18.27
N ARG A 552 -54.50 -2.62 17.80
CA ARG A 552 -55.71 -2.89 16.98
C ARG A 552 -55.67 -2.32 15.55
N ARG A 553 -56.01 -3.19 14.58
CA ARG A 553 -56.00 -2.95 13.13
C ARG A 553 -57.18 -2.08 12.70
N LEU A 554 -57.04 -1.38 11.56
CA LEU A 554 -58.15 -0.93 10.73
C LEU A 554 -57.94 -1.31 9.25
N HIS A 555 -59.00 -1.28 8.44
CA HIS A 555 -59.01 -1.69 7.04
C HIS A 555 -60.21 -1.04 6.31
N LEU A 556 -60.24 -1.04 4.96
CA LEU A 556 -61.31 -0.49 4.08
C LEU A 556 -61.33 1.06 3.97
N ARG A 557 -61.78 1.73 2.87
CA ARG A 557 -62.27 1.26 1.55
C ARG A 557 -62.20 2.32 0.41
N ARG A 558 -61.95 1.83 -0.82
CA ARG A 558 -62.26 2.28 -2.22
C ARG A 558 -63.03 3.60 -2.52
N ALA A 559 -62.63 4.23 -3.64
CA ALA A 559 -63.45 4.78 -4.75
C ALA A 559 -62.56 4.94 -6.03
N ARG A 560 -63.00 5.06 -7.30
CA ARG A 560 -64.21 4.65 -8.09
C ARG A 560 -63.82 4.64 -9.61
N VAL A 561 -64.64 4.01 -10.47
CA VAL A 561 -64.54 3.84 -11.96
C VAL A 561 -65.93 3.41 -12.50
N PRO A 562 -66.27 3.31 -13.82
CA PRO A 562 -65.49 3.24 -15.10
C PRO A 562 -65.93 4.40 -16.06
N PRO A 563 -66.19 4.34 -17.41
CA PRO A 563 -65.98 3.34 -18.49
C PRO A 563 -65.52 3.84 -19.91
N GLY A 564 -65.27 2.89 -20.83
CA GLY A 564 -65.43 3.04 -22.31
C GLY A 564 -64.15 2.90 -23.17
N ALA A 565 -64.06 2.09 -24.25
CA ALA A 565 -64.96 1.05 -24.78
C ALA A 565 -64.17 -0.02 -25.63
N ALA A 566 -64.89 -1.01 -26.20
CA ALA A 566 -64.42 -2.25 -26.87
C ALA A 566 -63.71 -2.05 -28.26
N ALA A 567 -63.19 -3.06 -29.01
CA ALA A 567 -63.55 -4.49 -29.14
C ALA A 567 -62.39 -5.38 -29.75
N ARG A 568 -62.26 -6.68 -29.42
CA ARG A 568 -62.63 -7.93 -30.19
C ARG A 568 -61.76 -8.25 -31.45
N HIS A 569 -61.48 -9.50 -31.88
CA HIS A 569 -61.93 -10.85 -31.48
C HIS A 569 -61.00 -11.99 -32.03
N ARG A 570 -60.89 -13.14 -31.32
CA ARG A 570 -60.78 -14.56 -31.80
C ARG A 570 -59.62 -15.03 -32.73
N GLN A 571 -59.33 -16.34 -32.92
CA GLN A 571 -59.26 -17.55 -32.04
C GLN A 571 -58.56 -18.74 -32.79
N ASP A 572 -58.44 -19.92 -32.15
CA ASP A 572 -57.98 -21.26 -32.66
C ASP A 572 -56.45 -21.50 -32.76
N ARG A 573 -55.86 -22.60 -32.19
CA ARG A 573 -55.98 -24.09 -32.34
C ARG A 573 -55.21 -24.62 -33.57
N ASP A 574 -54.42 -25.70 -33.55
CA ASP A 574 -54.01 -26.64 -32.48
C ASP A 574 -52.51 -27.09 -32.63
N PRO A 575 -51.98 -28.35 -32.47
CA PRO A 575 -50.70 -28.49 -31.75
C PRO A 575 -49.52 -29.18 -32.49
N GLY A 576 -48.31 -28.93 -31.98
CA GLY A 576 -47.22 -29.92 -31.93
C GLY A 576 -46.26 -30.03 -33.13
N ARG A 577 -45.01 -29.57 -32.94
CA ARG A 577 -43.78 -30.16 -33.54
C ARG A 577 -42.50 -29.53 -32.95
N GLY A 578 -41.48 -30.35 -32.73
CA GLY A 578 -40.06 -29.95 -32.72
C GLY A 578 -39.52 -29.21 -31.48
N LEU A 579 -38.67 -29.89 -30.70
CA LEU A 579 -37.70 -29.25 -29.81
C LEU A 579 -36.66 -28.46 -30.65
N PRO A 580 -36.41 -27.16 -30.40
CA PRO A 580 -35.27 -26.46 -30.97
C PRO A 580 -33.97 -26.98 -30.34
N GLN A 581 -33.08 -27.54 -31.14
CA GLN A 581 -31.81 -28.10 -30.64
C GLN A 581 -30.83 -27.00 -30.21
N VAL A 582 -30.19 -27.18 -29.06
CA VAL A 582 -29.10 -26.30 -28.58
C VAL A 582 -27.93 -26.34 -29.57
N PRO A 583 -27.43 -25.20 -30.07
CA PRO A 583 -26.27 -25.19 -30.97
C PRO A 583 -25.01 -25.75 -30.31
N ARG A 584 -24.52 -26.89 -30.79
CA ARG A 584 -23.21 -27.45 -30.37
C ARG A 584 -22.08 -26.54 -30.83
N LEU A 585 -21.56 -25.71 -29.92
CA LEU A 585 -20.35 -24.90 -30.14
C LEU A 585 -19.19 -25.79 -30.63
N ARG A 586 -18.72 -25.52 -31.86
CA ARG A 586 -17.57 -26.22 -32.45
C ARG A 586 -16.29 -25.85 -31.70
N ARG A 587 -15.50 -26.86 -31.31
CA ARG A 587 -14.14 -26.64 -30.78
C ARG A 587 -13.30 -25.84 -31.79
N PRO A 588 -12.56 -24.79 -31.38
CA PRO A 588 -11.65 -24.09 -32.29
C PRO A 588 -10.54 -25.02 -32.77
N ARG A 589 -10.20 -24.95 -34.07
CA ARG A 589 -9.08 -25.71 -34.65
C ARG A 589 -7.75 -25.06 -34.24
N ARG A 590 -6.76 -25.87 -33.87
CA ARG A 590 -5.37 -25.41 -33.69
C ARG A 590 -4.84 -24.81 -34.99
N PRO A 591 -4.11 -23.68 -34.96
CA PRO A 591 -3.31 -23.23 -36.10
C PRO A 591 -2.27 -24.29 -36.48
N ARG A 592 -2.09 -24.53 -37.79
CA ARG A 592 -0.94 -25.30 -38.30
C ARG A 592 0.28 -24.37 -38.35
N LEU A 593 1.43 -24.80 -37.84
CA LEU A 593 2.69 -24.10 -38.13
C LEU A 593 2.96 -24.16 -39.64
N ARG A 594 3.30 -23.01 -40.24
CA ARG A 594 4.03 -22.97 -41.52
C ARG A 594 5.52 -23.05 -41.20
N LEU A 595 6.22 -23.96 -41.86
CA LEU A 595 7.68 -23.98 -41.88
C LEU A 595 8.18 -22.79 -42.72
N LEU A 596 9.20 -22.10 -42.24
CA LEU A 596 10.05 -21.20 -43.02
C LEU A 596 11.44 -21.82 -43.17
N PRO A 597 12.16 -21.56 -44.28
CA PRO A 597 13.37 -22.31 -44.64
C PRO A 597 14.57 -21.99 -43.74
N ARG A 598 15.51 -22.95 -43.65
CA ARG A 598 16.77 -22.80 -42.93
C ARG A 598 17.66 -21.74 -43.60
N VAL A 599 18.08 -20.73 -42.84
CA VAL A 599 19.28 -19.94 -43.15
C VAL A 599 20.48 -20.62 -42.47
N ALA A 600 21.58 -20.80 -43.21
CA ALA A 600 22.81 -21.38 -42.68
C ALA A 600 23.76 -20.28 -42.15
N HIS A 601 24.44 -20.54 -41.05
CA HIS A 601 25.58 -19.75 -40.59
C HIS A 601 26.85 -20.62 -40.49
N PRO A 602 28.03 -20.09 -40.86
CA PRO A 602 29.27 -20.85 -40.90
C PRO A 602 29.81 -21.12 -39.49
N GLY A 603 30.42 -22.29 -39.31
CA GLY A 603 30.91 -22.73 -38.00
C GLY A 603 32.19 -22.03 -37.53
N ARG A 604 32.40 -22.00 -36.21
CA ARG A 604 33.70 -21.72 -35.59
C ARG A 604 34.20 -22.96 -34.84
N ARG A 605 35.47 -23.31 -35.04
CA ARG A 605 36.14 -24.44 -34.39
C ARG A 605 36.41 -24.13 -32.91
N ARG A 606 36.39 -25.15 -32.04
CA ARG A 606 36.95 -25.06 -30.69
C ARG A 606 38.49 -25.17 -30.75
N PRO A 607 39.25 -24.36 -29.99
CA PRO A 607 40.63 -24.70 -29.64
C PRO A 607 40.67 -25.91 -28.71
N ARG A 608 41.78 -26.66 -28.73
CA ARG A 608 42.15 -27.61 -27.66
C ARG A 608 43.08 -26.91 -26.66
N VAL A 609 43.04 -27.34 -25.41
CA VAL A 609 44.03 -26.98 -24.38
C VAL A 609 45.24 -27.92 -24.49
N GLY A 610 46.45 -27.39 -24.29
CA GLY A 610 47.68 -28.14 -24.09
C GLY A 610 48.26 -27.90 -22.67
N PRO A 611 49.16 -28.78 -22.17
CA PRO A 611 49.70 -28.72 -20.81
C PRO A 611 50.77 -27.61 -20.63
N PRO A 612 51.15 -27.29 -19.37
CA PRO A 612 51.86 -26.05 -19.03
C PRO A 612 53.40 -26.15 -19.09
N GLY A 613 54.02 -24.96 -19.07
CA GLY A 613 55.42 -24.67 -18.77
C GLY A 613 55.52 -23.26 -18.20
#